data_AF-A0A7S2IQL3-F1
#
_entry.id   AF-A0A7S2IQL3-F1
#
_cell.length_a   1.000
_cell.length_b   1.000
_cell.length_c   1.000
_cell.angle_alpha   90.00
_cell.angle_beta   90.00
_cell.angle_gamma   90.00
#
_symmetry.space_group_name_H-M   'P 1'
#
loop_
_entity.id
_entity.type
_entity.pdbx_description
1 polymer ?
#
loop_
_entity_poly.entity_id
_entity_poly.type
_entity_poly.pdbx_seq_one_letter_code
_entity_poly.pdbx_strand_id
1 'polypeptide(L)'
;QGGCALIAQSLLNVGSGGRSRVSGFVMGVTLGLSVFCLAPIMAEIPVAALVGLITLIALNTFAWSSITLVLRINFIDAIVVVLVTVVTVWQDLCVAVVIGTIINALGFAWTAATQVKVESDLETGDKRVFHLKGPLFFGSAMNYKM
;
A
#
# COMPACT_ATOMS: atom_id res chain seq x y z
N GLN A 1 -11.19 -9.29 -14.36
CA GLN A 1 -10.22 -9.31 -13.24
C GLN A 1 -8.94 -8.70 -13.77
N GLY A 2 -8.69 -7.43 -13.43
CA GLY A 2 -7.68 -6.61 -14.11
C GLY A 2 -6.27 -7.18 -13.92
N GLY A 3 -5.51 -7.28 -15.02
CA GLY A 3 -4.09 -7.61 -14.97
C GLY A 3 -3.32 -6.50 -14.27
N CYS A 4 -3.19 -6.60 -12.94
CA CYS A 4 -2.31 -5.73 -12.18
C CYS A 4 -0.84 -6.12 -12.42
N ALA A 5 0.08 -5.23 -12.07
CA ALA A 5 1.50 -5.53 -12.15
C ALA A 5 1.87 -6.70 -11.23
N LEU A 6 2.48 -7.75 -11.80
CA LEU A 6 3.02 -8.87 -11.04
C LEU A 6 4.45 -8.54 -10.57
N ILE A 7 4.61 -8.24 -9.28
CA ILE A 7 5.88 -7.82 -8.69
C ILE A 7 6.95 -8.92 -8.84
N ALA A 8 6.61 -10.17 -8.53
CA ALA A 8 7.57 -11.28 -8.64
C ALA A 8 8.11 -11.43 -10.07
N GLN A 9 7.23 -11.32 -11.07
CA GLN A 9 7.60 -11.47 -12.48
C GLN A 9 8.36 -10.25 -13.01
N SER A 10 7.99 -9.03 -12.60
CA SER A 10 8.73 -7.82 -13.00
C SER A 10 10.14 -7.78 -12.42
N LEU A 11 10.34 -8.24 -11.18
CA LEU A 11 11.65 -8.37 -10.55
C LEU A 11 12.54 -9.37 -11.29
N LEU A 12 12.00 -10.53 -11.66
CA LEU A 12 12.72 -11.53 -12.47
C LEU A 12 13.09 -10.97 -13.84
N ASN A 13 12.17 -10.27 -14.49
CA ASN A 13 12.38 -9.70 -15.80
C ASN A 13 13.47 -8.61 -15.81
N VAL A 14 13.46 -7.72 -14.81
CA VAL A 14 14.49 -6.67 -14.66
C VAL A 14 15.83 -7.28 -14.24
N GLY A 15 15.83 -8.31 -13.37
CA GLY A 15 17.02 -9.06 -13.01
C GLY A 15 17.67 -9.77 -14.20
N SER A 16 16.85 -10.18 -15.18
CA SER A 16 17.29 -10.77 -16.45
C SER A 16 17.74 -9.74 -17.50
N GLY A 17 17.81 -8.45 -17.14
CA GLY A 17 18.20 -7.36 -18.05
C GLY A 17 17.07 -6.77 -18.89
N GLY A 18 15.82 -7.22 -18.70
CA GLY A 18 14.63 -6.72 -19.38
C GLY A 18 14.22 -5.33 -18.87
N ARG A 19 14.65 -4.27 -19.56
CA ARG A 19 14.34 -2.87 -19.19
C ARG A 19 13.48 -2.13 -20.21
N SER A 20 13.24 -2.71 -21.38
CA SER A 20 12.45 -2.10 -22.46
C SER A 20 11.00 -2.60 -22.47
N ARG A 21 10.08 -1.82 -23.05
CA ARG A 21 8.67 -2.22 -23.26
C ARG A 21 8.53 -3.48 -24.13
N VAL A 22 9.54 -3.73 -24.97
CA VAL A 22 9.62 -4.92 -25.84
C VAL A 22 9.72 -6.20 -25.01
N SER A 23 10.38 -6.16 -23.85
CA SER A 23 10.52 -7.32 -22.97
C SER A 23 9.17 -7.82 -22.43
N GLY A 24 8.27 -6.92 -22.03
CA GLY A 24 6.91 -7.29 -21.62
C GLY A 24 6.07 -7.84 -22.79
N PHE A 25 6.23 -7.28 -23.99
CA PHE A 25 5.55 -7.78 -25.18
C PHE A 25 6.01 -9.19 -25.56
N VAL A 26 7.33 -9.43 -25.59
CA VAL A 26 7.91 -10.75 -25.86
C VAL A 26 7.45 -11.75 -24.80
N MET A 27 7.46 -11.38 -23.50
CA MET A 27 6.96 -12.24 -22.44
C MET A 27 5.50 -12.66 -22.66
N GLY A 28 4.61 -11.72 -22.99
CA GLY A 28 3.21 -12.01 -23.27
C GLY A 28 3.00 -12.89 -24.50
N VAL A 29 3.71 -12.62 -25.60
CA VAL A 29 3.64 -13.42 -26.84
C VAL A 29 4.18 -14.82 -26.62
N THR A 30 5.34 -14.95 -25.97
CA THR A 30 5.94 -16.24 -25.64
C THR A 30 5.04 -17.06 -24.71
N LEU A 31 4.44 -16.43 -23.68
CA LEU A 31 3.47 -17.11 -22.82
C LEU A 31 2.26 -17.60 -23.62
N GLY A 32 1.68 -16.75 -24.48
CA GLY A 32 0.56 -17.13 -25.35
C GLY A 32 0.88 -18.32 -26.23
N LEU A 33 2.01 -18.28 -26.95
CA LEU A 33 2.48 -19.38 -27.78
C LEU A 33 2.74 -20.66 -26.96
N SER A 34 3.35 -20.52 -25.79
CA SER A 34 3.66 -21.66 -24.93
C SER A 34 2.40 -22.37 -24.45
N VAL A 35 1.32 -21.64 -24.12
CA VAL A 35 0.06 -22.25 -23.69
C VAL A 35 -0.56 -23.08 -24.81
N PHE A 36 -0.50 -22.62 -26.06
CA PHE A 36 -1.01 -23.39 -27.21
C PHE A 36 -0.13 -24.60 -27.55
N CYS A 37 1.20 -24.45 -27.53
CA CYS A 37 2.12 -25.52 -27.89
C CYS A 37 2.30 -26.58 -26.79
N LEU A 38 2.33 -26.17 -25.51
CA LEU A 38 2.53 -27.06 -24.36
C LEU A 38 1.22 -27.52 -23.71
N ALA A 39 0.05 -27.16 -24.27
CA ALA A 39 -1.24 -27.65 -23.81
C ALA A 39 -1.28 -29.15 -23.44
N PRO A 40 -0.75 -30.10 -24.25
CA PRO A 40 -0.80 -31.53 -23.89
C PRO A 40 0.09 -31.88 -22.69
N ILE A 41 1.20 -31.17 -22.49
CA ILE A 41 2.14 -31.41 -21.38
C ILE A 41 1.59 -30.85 -20.06
N MET A 42 0.84 -29.75 -20.13
CA MET A 42 0.23 -29.13 -18.94
C MET A 42 -0.80 -30.04 -18.25
N ALA A 43 -1.42 -30.98 -19.00
CA ALA A 43 -2.40 -31.92 -18.46
C ALA A 43 -1.80 -32.97 -17.52
N GLU A 44 -0.49 -33.24 -17.60
CA GLU A 44 0.19 -34.22 -16.75
C GLU A 44 0.77 -33.61 -15.47
N ILE A 45 0.62 -32.29 -15.27
CA ILE A 45 1.19 -31.63 -14.09
C ILE A 45 0.39 -32.04 -12.84
N PRO A 46 1.04 -32.66 -11.84
CA PRO A 46 0.35 -33.08 -10.63
C PRO A 46 -0.12 -31.87 -9.82
N VAL A 47 -1.38 -31.92 -9.36
CA VAL A 47 -2.00 -30.84 -8.56
C VAL A 47 -1.18 -30.53 -7.30
N ALA A 48 -0.47 -31.52 -6.75
CA ALA A 48 0.43 -31.34 -5.60
C ALA A 48 1.53 -30.29 -5.85
N ALA A 49 2.08 -30.21 -7.06
CA ALA A 49 3.09 -29.22 -7.39
C ALA A 49 2.51 -27.79 -7.43
N LEU A 50 1.27 -27.63 -7.92
CA LEU A 50 0.59 -26.33 -7.94
C LEU A 50 0.28 -25.83 -6.54
N VAL A 51 -0.20 -26.72 -5.64
CA VAL A 51 -0.45 -26.36 -4.25
C VAL A 51 0.85 -25.91 -3.58
N GLY A 52 1.94 -26.64 -3.78
CA GLY A 52 3.27 -26.26 -3.27
C GLY A 52 3.72 -24.89 -3.76
N LEU A 53 3.52 -24.59 -5.06
CA LEU A 53 3.85 -23.29 -5.63
C LEU A 53 3.02 -22.16 -5.00
N ILE A 54 1.71 -22.34 -4.82
CA ILE A 54 0.85 -21.32 -4.20
C ILE A 54 1.25 -21.09 -2.75
N THR A 55 1.55 -22.16 -1.99
CA THR A 55 2.05 -22.04 -0.62
C THR A 55 3.37 -21.27 -0.57
N LEU A 56 4.32 -21.56 -1.47
CA LEU A 56 5.58 -20.83 -1.56
C LEU A 56 5.35 -19.33 -1.81
N ILE A 57 4.46 -18.98 -2.74
CA ILE A 57 4.15 -17.59 -3.08
C ILE A 57 3.46 -16.89 -1.90
N ALA A 58 2.54 -17.57 -1.22
CA ALA A 58 1.88 -17.03 -0.03
C ALA A 58 2.91 -16.71 1.08
N LEU A 59 3.84 -17.62 1.36
CA LEU A 59 4.91 -17.41 2.33
C LEU A 59 5.84 -16.26 1.94
N ASN A 60 6.17 -16.11 0.65
CA ASN A 60 7.00 -15.00 0.17
C ASN A 60 6.27 -13.66 0.20
N THR A 61 4.94 -13.65 0.07
CA THR A 61 4.14 -12.43 0.11
C THR A 61 4.00 -11.89 1.54
N PHE A 62 4.06 -12.77 2.55
CA PHE A 62 4.12 -12.34 3.94
C PHE A 62 5.46 -11.69 4.27
N ALA A 63 5.48 -10.35 4.24
CA ALA A 63 6.63 -9.58 4.69
C ALA A 63 6.75 -9.64 6.22
N TRP A 64 7.67 -10.47 6.71
CA TRP A 64 7.95 -10.60 8.16
C TRP A 64 8.34 -9.25 8.81
N SER A 65 8.94 -8.35 8.02
CA SER A 65 9.28 -6.99 8.44
C SER A 65 8.07 -6.09 8.69
N SER A 66 6.89 -6.41 8.12
CA SER A 66 5.68 -5.58 8.32
C SER A 66 5.21 -5.58 9.77
N ILE A 67 5.46 -6.66 10.52
CA ILE A 67 5.08 -6.75 11.94
C ILE A 67 5.88 -5.74 12.76
N THR A 68 7.20 -5.66 12.54
CA THR A 68 8.07 -4.69 13.23
C THR A 68 7.74 -3.25 12.82
N LEU A 69 7.31 -3.03 11.58
CA LEU A 69 6.91 -1.71 11.11
C LEU A 69 5.64 -1.22 11.80
N VAL A 70 4.64 -2.10 11.99
CA VAL A 70 3.40 -1.77 12.71
C VAL A 70 3.65 -1.36 14.16
N LEU A 71 4.73 -1.87 14.78
CA LEU A 71 5.14 -1.48 16.13
C LEU A 71 5.87 -0.12 16.19
N ARG A 72 6.35 0.40 15.06
CA ARG A 72 7.13 1.65 14.99
C ARG A 72 6.33 2.86 14.47
N ILE A 73 5.14 2.62 13.91
CA ILE A 73 4.25 3.67 13.39
C ILE A 73 3.39 4.30 14.49
N ASN A 74 2.72 5.40 14.14
CA ASN A 74 1.77 6.07 15.03
C ASN A 74 0.63 5.12 15.43
N PHE A 75 0.14 5.24 16.67
CA PHE A 75 -0.84 4.32 17.25
C PHE A 75 -2.14 4.22 16.43
N ILE A 76 -2.57 5.34 15.84
CA ILE A 76 -3.78 5.41 14.99
C ILE A 76 -3.60 4.53 13.75
N ASP A 77 -2.48 4.65 13.03
CA ASP A 77 -2.22 3.87 11.82
C ASP A 77 -2.10 2.37 12.12
N ALA A 78 -1.49 2.01 13.26
CA ALA A 78 -1.40 0.63 13.71
C ALA A 78 -2.79 0.00 13.94
N ILE A 79 -3.70 0.73 14.59
CA ILE A 79 -5.08 0.27 14.80
C ILE A 79 -5.79 0.04 13.46
N VAL A 80 -5.64 0.95 12.49
CA VAL A 80 -6.27 0.81 11.18
C VAL A 80 -5.79 -0.46 10.49
N VAL A 81 -4.49 -0.72 10.49
CA VAL A 81 -3.91 -1.93 9.87
C VAL A 81 -4.46 -3.21 10.52
N VAL A 82 -4.52 -3.26 11.85
CA VAL A 82 -5.08 -4.42 12.58
C VAL A 82 -6.56 -4.60 12.25
N LEU A 83 -7.33 -3.51 12.24
CA LEU A 83 -8.75 -3.53 11.94
C LEU A 83 -9.03 -4.06 10.53
N VAL A 84 -8.34 -3.53 9.51
CA VAL A 84 -8.48 -4.00 8.12
C VAL A 84 -8.12 -5.48 8.00
N THR A 85 -7.07 -5.92 8.70
CA THR A 85 -6.65 -7.33 8.68
C THR A 85 -7.71 -8.25 9.26
N VAL A 86 -8.30 -7.89 10.41
CA VAL A 86 -9.37 -8.67 11.05
C VAL A 86 -10.63 -8.73 10.17
N VAL A 87 -11.04 -7.60 9.60
CA VAL A 87 -12.21 -7.54 8.71
C VAL A 87 -11.97 -8.36 7.44
N THR A 88 -10.75 -8.37 6.91
CA THR A 88 -10.39 -9.18 5.72
C THR A 88 -10.55 -10.67 5.98
N VAL A 89 -10.23 -11.15 7.19
CA VAL A 89 -10.36 -12.57 7.56
C VAL A 89 -11.81 -12.98 7.80
N TRP A 90 -12.65 -12.07 8.31
CA TRP A 90 -14.04 -12.37 8.64
C TRP A 90 -15.00 -12.23 7.48
N GLN A 91 -14.73 -11.31 6.55
CA GLN A 91 -15.65 -10.94 5.49
C GLN A 91 -14.99 -11.04 4.12
N ASP A 92 -14.61 -9.90 3.54
CA ASP A 92 -14.05 -9.80 2.19
C ASP A 92 -12.98 -8.71 2.12
N LEU A 93 -11.99 -8.94 1.26
CA LEU A 93 -10.94 -7.96 0.98
C LEU A 93 -11.50 -6.60 0.52
N CYS A 94 -12.58 -6.62 -0.27
CA CYS A 94 -13.20 -5.39 -0.77
C CYS A 94 -13.78 -4.53 0.37
N VAL A 95 -14.56 -5.13 1.26
CA VAL A 95 -15.19 -4.44 2.39
C VAL A 95 -14.12 -3.90 3.35
N ALA A 96 -13.08 -4.69 3.61
CA ALA A 96 -11.97 -4.30 4.47
C ALA A 96 -11.21 -3.07 3.93
N VAL A 97 -10.93 -3.01 2.63
CA VAL A 97 -10.24 -1.86 1.99
C VAL A 97 -11.09 -0.59 2.07
N VAL A 98 -12.40 -0.68 1.85
CA VAL A 98 -13.30 0.48 1.93
C VAL A 98 -13.34 1.05 3.35
N ILE A 99 -13.52 0.20 4.36
CA ILE A 99 -13.56 0.65 5.77
C ILE A 99 -12.21 1.23 6.18
N GLY A 100 -11.11 0.55 5.83
CA GLY A 100 -9.75 0.99 6.12
C GLY A 100 -9.41 2.35 5.53
N THR A 101 -9.77 2.58 4.27
CA THR A 101 -9.51 3.86 3.60
C THR A 101 -10.29 5.02 4.22
N ILE A 102 -11.54 4.81 4.62
CA ILE A 102 -12.35 5.82 5.32
C ILE A 102 -11.72 6.18 6.66
N ILE A 103 -11.41 5.18 7.50
CA ILE A 103 -10.84 5.43 8.83
C ILE A 103 -9.46 6.09 8.73
N ASN A 104 -8.62 5.66 7.79
CA ASN A 104 -7.31 6.26 7.55
C ASN A 104 -7.42 7.73 7.11
N ALA A 105 -8.38 8.05 6.22
CA ALA A 105 -8.61 9.43 5.79
C ALA A 105 -9.04 10.35 6.95
N LEU A 106 -9.91 9.86 7.85
CA LEU A 106 -10.31 10.59 9.04
C LEU A 106 -9.14 10.77 10.03
N GLY A 107 -8.38 9.70 10.29
CA GLY A 107 -7.21 9.74 11.18
C GLY A 107 -6.12 10.69 10.68
N PHE A 108 -5.88 10.71 9.37
CA PHE A 108 -4.97 11.64 8.73
C PHE A 108 -5.44 13.09 8.86
N ALA A 109 -6.73 13.37 8.63
CA ALA A 109 -7.30 14.71 8.79
C ALA A 109 -7.15 15.24 10.24
N TRP A 110 -7.34 14.38 11.24
CA TRP A 110 -7.16 14.74 12.65
C TRP A 110 -5.69 15.01 13.00
N THR A 111 -4.78 14.17 12.52
CA THR A 111 -3.33 14.33 12.75
C THR A 111 -2.78 15.58 12.07
N ALA A 112 -3.21 15.84 10.82
CA ALA A 112 -2.85 17.05 10.09
C ALA A 112 -3.37 18.32 10.78
N ALA A 113 -4.56 18.27 11.39
CA ALA A 113 -5.11 19.41 12.14
C ALA A 113 -4.33 19.72 13.44
N THR A 114 -3.63 18.73 14.00
CA THR A 114 -2.91 18.84 15.28
C THR A 114 -1.44 19.27 15.09
N GLN A 115 -0.88 19.17 13.88
CA GLN A 115 0.50 19.59 13.58
C GLN A 115 0.67 21.08 13.21
N VAL A 116 -0.35 21.91 13.46
CA VAL A 116 -0.21 23.37 13.33
C VAL A 116 0.65 23.89 14.48
N LYS A 117 1.98 23.83 14.32
CA LYS A 117 2.94 24.50 15.21
C LYS A 117 2.97 25.98 14.87
N VAL A 118 2.49 26.80 15.79
CA VAL A 118 2.66 28.25 15.78
C VAL A 118 4.05 28.54 16.34
N GLU A 119 4.99 28.88 15.47
CA GLU A 119 6.28 29.46 15.86
C GLU A 119 6.10 30.98 15.92
N SER A 120 6.11 31.55 17.12
CA SER A 120 6.04 32.99 17.33
C SER A 120 7.45 33.52 17.58
N ASP A 121 8.05 34.14 16.58
CA ASP A 121 9.20 35.02 16.78
C ASP A 121 8.72 36.38 17.27
N LEU A 122 9.33 36.88 18.35
CA LEU A 122 9.09 38.22 18.88
C LEU A 122 10.22 39.12 18.39
N GLU A 123 9.97 39.94 17.37
CA GLU A 123 10.83 41.09 17.07
C GLU A 123 10.08 42.43 17.19
N THR A 124 10.66 43.26 18.06
CA THR A 124 10.66 44.73 18.19
C THR A 124 9.81 45.54 17.20
N GLY A 125 8.81 46.24 17.74
CA GLY A 125 8.20 47.42 17.10
C GLY A 125 6.78 47.21 16.58
N ASP A 126 5.80 47.25 17.49
CA ASP A 126 4.38 47.58 17.28
C ASP A 126 3.62 46.93 16.10
N LYS A 127 4.09 45.79 15.58
CA LYS A 127 3.35 44.96 14.63
C LYS A 127 3.59 43.49 14.93
N ARG A 128 2.56 42.82 15.46
CA ARG A 128 2.57 41.35 15.65
C ARG A 128 2.28 40.67 14.32
N VAL A 129 3.31 40.12 13.66
CA VAL A 129 3.16 39.34 12.43
C VAL A 129 3.15 37.86 12.80
N PHE A 130 2.03 37.18 12.57
CA PHE A 130 1.89 35.74 12.81
C PHE A 130 2.17 34.97 11.51
N HIS A 131 3.30 34.27 11.45
CA HIS A 131 3.60 33.37 10.35
C HIS A 131 2.95 32.00 10.59
N LEU A 132 1.77 31.78 9.99
CA LEU A 132 1.09 30.48 10.00
C LEU A 132 1.76 29.54 8.99
N LYS A 133 2.56 28.59 9.47
CA LYS A 133 3.10 27.49 8.64
C LYS A 133 2.31 26.20 8.92
N GLY A 134 1.48 25.80 7.95
CA GLY A 134 0.77 24.52 7.94
C GLY A 134 -0.43 24.54 6.99
N PRO A 135 -0.87 23.38 6.46
CA PRO A 135 -2.07 23.31 5.63
C PRO A 135 -3.32 23.64 6.45
N LEU A 136 -3.93 24.79 6.20
CA LEU A 136 -5.18 25.23 6.81
C LEU A 136 -6.36 24.39 6.31
N PHE A 137 -6.79 23.41 7.10
CA PHE A 137 -8.06 22.68 6.88
C PHE A 137 -9.16 23.23 7.79
N PHE A 138 -10.42 23.15 7.32
CA PHE A 138 -11.62 23.64 8.04
C PHE A 138 -11.77 23.10 9.47
N GLY A 139 -11.14 21.97 9.82
CA GLY A 139 -11.12 21.43 11.18
C GLY A 139 -10.22 22.18 12.16
N SER A 140 -9.12 22.80 11.70
CA SER A 140 -8.19 23.55 12.56
C SER A 140 -8.69 24.94 12.95
N ALA A 141 -9.72 25.45 12.26
CA ALA A 141 -10.34 26.74 12.59
C ALA A 141 -11.11 26.71 13.93
N MET A 142 -11.58 25.53 14.37
CA MET A 142 -12.37 25.40 15.60
C MET A 142 -11.53 25.38 16.89
N ASN A 143 -10.21 25.16 16.79
CA ASN A 143 -9.33 25.19 17.97
C ASN A 143 -8.68 26.58 18.19
N TYR A 144 -9.09 27.59 17.41
CA TYR A 144 -8.70 28.97 17.63
C TYR A 144 -9.56 29.56 18.75
N LYS A 145 -9.06 29.47 19.98
CA LYS A 145 -9.60 30.22 21.11
C LYS A 145 -8.97 31.61 21.07
N MET A 146 -9.78 32.62 20.74
CA MET A 146 -9.50 34.03 21.03
C MET A 146 -9.34 34.24 22.53
#